data_AF-A0A7C4N2J2-F1
#
_entry.id   AF-A0A7C4N2J2-F1
#
_cell.length_a   1.000
_cell.length_b   1.000
_cell.length_c   1.000
_cell.angle_alpha   90.00
_cell.angle_beta   90.00
_cell.angle_gamma   90.00
#
_symmetry.space_group_name_H-M   'P 1'
#
loop_
_entity.id
_entity.type
_entity.pdbx_description
1 polymer ?
#
loop_
_entity_poly.entity_id
_entity_poly.type
_entity_poly.pdbx_seq_one_letter_code
_entity_poly.pdbx_strand_id
1 'polypeptide(L)'
;MHTTFKHLAIDSQSQLYDLKRIKRIFIHYYFGFFIVVFFCSILTILSLVIGGWILWTMLNTRYFNSLELWISFGISVLFFVICYVMAKMFLKEIIISDILGFIKHPQQYTISEGQIVKAEYIPGGGSSKGRMIVHGTFNDKGMFIEEFKPSLWSKYFTDKNDEENLRESDDWYPEKGKRRPLPVPVWVLHNKSNIKYGTLIAIDKGIFHGKKVR
;
A
#
# COMPACT_ATOMS: atom_id res chain seq x y z
N MET A 1 -1.94 -1.96 0.84
CA MET A 1 -3.20 -2.65 1.20
C MET A 1 -3.13 -3.12 2.64
N HIS A 2 -3.98 -2.57 3.53
CA HIS A 2 -4.09 -2.98 4.92
C HIS A 2 -4.86 -4.29 5.03
N THR A 3 -4.22 -5.30 5.62
CA THR A 3 -4.82 -6.61 5.91
C THR A 3 -5.24 -6.76 7.37
N THR A 4 -4.80 -5.84 8.22
CA THR A 4 -5.05 -5.80 9.67
C THR A 4 -5.21 -4.37 10.14
N PHE A 5 -5.98 -4.14 11.22
CA PHE A 5 -6.02 -2.84 11.90
C PHE A 5 -4.96 -2.71 12.99
N LYS A 6 -4.26 -3.81 13.32
CA LYS A 6 -3.28 -3.88 14.43
C LYS A 6 -2.22 -2.79 14.39
N HIS A 7 -1.78 -2.39 13.20
CA HIS A 7 -0.74 -1.37 13.03
C HIS A 7 -1.29 0.06 13.07
N LEU A 8 -2.57 0.25 12.72
CA LEU A 8 -3.25 1.54 12.71
C LEU A 8 -3.95 1.85 14.05
N ALA A 9 -4.39 0.85 14.80
CA ALA A 9 -5.06 1.06 16.08
C ALA A 9 -4.13 1.74 17.10
N ILE A 10 -4.63 2.76 17.80
CA ILE A 10 -3.95 3.41 18.93
C ILE A 10 -4.80 3.40 20.19
N ASP A 11 -4.15 3.29 21.35
CA ASP A 11 -4.80 3.40 22.67
C ASP A 11 -4.67 4.81 23.27
N SER A 12 -3.70 5.61 22.82
CA SER A 12 -3.43 6.95 23.35
C SER A 12 -2.80 7.87 22.30
N GLN A 13 -3.00 9.18 22.44
CA GLN A 13 -2.40 10.18 21.55
C GLN A 13 -0.86 10.14 21.54
N SER A 14 -0.22 9.73 22.64
CA SER A 14 1.25 9.58 22.70
C SER A 14 1.80 8.57 21.68
N GLN A 15 0.99 7.58 21.27
CA GLN A 15 1.38 6.59 20.26
C GLN A 15 1.40 7.15 18.83
N LEU A 16 0.79 8.31 18.59
CA LEU A 16 0.79 8.97 17.28
C LEU A 16 2.21 9.38 16.87
N TYR A 17 3.01 9.82 17.85
CA TYR A 17 4.35 10.35 17.64
C TYR A 17 5.46 9.33 17.91
N ASP A 18 5.11 8.06 18.23
CA ASP A 18 6.10 7.00 18.43
C ASP A 18 6.73 6.58 17.09
N LEU A 19 7.96 7.03 16.87
CA LEU A 19 8.77 6.69 15.70
C LEU A 19 8.91 5.17 15.49
N LYS A 20 8.95 4.35 16.55
CA LYS A 20 9.05 2.89 16.42
C LYS A 20 7.78 2.30 15.83
N ARG A 21 6.61 2.82 16.21
CA ARG A 21 5.32 2.43 15.63
C ARG A 21 5.22 2.85 14.16
N ILE A 22 5.56 4.09 13.83
CA ILE A 22 5.53 4.59 12.45
C ILE A 22 6.47 3.79 11.54
N LYS A 23 7.68 3.43 12.01
CA LYS A 23 8.59 2.52 11.29
C LYS A 23 7.97 1.14 11.03
N ARG A 24 7.23 0.58 11.99
CA ARG A 24 6.53 -0.70 11.79
C ARG A 24 5.42 -0.59 10.74
N ILE A 25 4.64 0.49 10.76
CA ILE A 25 3.63 0.76 9.74
C ILE A 25 4.28 0.84 8.35
N PHE A 26 5.37 1.61 8.23
CA PHE A 26 6.14 1.74 6.99
C PHE A 26 6.59 0.39 6.44
N ILE A 27 7.25 -0.42 7.27
CA ILE A 27 7.76 -1.73 6.85
C ILE A 27 6.60 -2.63 6.41
N HIS A 28 5.50 -2.67 7.17
CA HIS A 28 4.35 -3.51 6.84
C HIS A 28 3.68 -3.08 5.54
N TYR A 29 3.47 -1.78 5.36
CA TYR A 29 2.80 -1.22 4.18
C TYR A 29 3.61 -1.45 2.89
N TYR A 30 4.93 -1.25 2.95
CA TYR A 30 5.82 -1.35 1.80
C TYR A 30 6.52 -2.71 1.68
N PHE A 31 6.22 -3.70 2.53
CA PHE A 31 6.87 -5.01 2.53
C PHE A 31 6.82 -5.68 1.14
N GLY A 32 5.64 -5.70 0.52
CA GLY A 32 5.47 -6.24 -0.83
C GLY A 32 6.29 -5.48 -1.88
N PHE A 33 6.44 -4.17 -1.72
CA PHE A 33 7.21 -3.35 -2.66
C PHE A 33 8.70 -3.63 -2.50
N PHE A 34 9.20 -3.82 -1.27
CA PHE A 34 10.58 -4.24 -1.04
C PHE A 34 10.88 -5.59 -1.70
N ILE A 35 9.97 -6.55 -1.61
CA ILE A 35 10.10 -7.85 -2.28
C ILE A 35 10.22 -7.66 -3.80
N VAL A 36 9.30 -6.90 -4.39
CA VAL A 36 9.30 -6.65 -5.85
C VAL A 36 10.59 -5.94 -6.28
N VAL A 37 11.00 -4.89 -5.57
CA VAL A 37 12.25 -4.18 -5.86
C VAL A 37 13.45 -5.11 -5.79
N PHE A 38 13.53 -5.98 -4.76
CA PHE A 38 14.62 -6.94 -4.61
C PHE A 38 14.70 -7.92 -5.78
N PHE A 39 13.59 -8.59 -6.12
CA PHE A 39 13.56 -9.56 -7.22
C PHE A 39 13.81 -8.89 -8.57
N CYS A 40 13.18 -7.74 -8.85
CA CYS A 40 13.43 -7.00 -10.09
C CYS A 40 14.89 -6.54 -10.18
N SER A 41 15.52 -6.13 -9.08
CA SER A 41 16.93 -5.73 -9.08
C SER A 41 17.85 -6.92 -9.37
N ILE A 42 17.60 -8.08 -8.76
CA ILE A 42 18.36 -9.32 -9.05
C ILE A 42 18.21 -9.71 -10.52
N LEU A 43 16.98 -9.73 -11.04
CA LEU A 43 16.73 -10.08 -12.44
C LEU A 43 17.40 -9.08 -13.41
N THR A 44 17.42 -7.80 -13.05
CA THR A 44 18.15 -6.77 -13.82
C THR A 44 19.65 -7.09 -13.88
N ILE A 45 20.27 -7.42 -12.75
CA ILE A 45 21.70 -7.76 -12.69
C ILE A 45 21.99 -9.05 -13.46
N LEU A 46 21.18 -10.10 -13.28
CA LEU A 46 21.34 -11.37 -14.00
C LEU A 46 21.21 -11.17 -15.51
N SER A 47 20.23 -10.39 -15.94
CA SER A 47 20.03 -10.06 -17.35
C SER A 47 21.20 -9.24 -17.92
N LEU A 48 21.76 -8.31 -17.14
CA LEU A 48 22.96 -7.59 -17.55
C LEU A 48 24.16 -8.53 -17.72
N VAL A 49 24.37 -9.47 -16.81
CA VAL A 49 25.47 -10.46 -16.87
C VAL A 49 25.30 -11.39 -18.07
N ILE A 50 24.10 -11.95 -18.27
CA ILE A 50 23.80 -12.82 -19.41
C ILE A 50 23.93 -12.06 -20.73
N GLY A 51 23.37 -10.85 -20.81
CA GLY A 51 23.45 -10.00 -22.00
C GLY A 51 24.89 -9.62 -22.32
N GLY A 52 25.69 -9.26 -21.31
CA GLY A 52 27.12 -8.97 -21.46
C GLY A 52 27.92 -10.19 -21.90
N TRP A 53 27.62 -11.37 -21.37
CA TRP A 53 28.26 -12.62 -21.77
C TRP A 53 27.92 -13.00 -23.22
N ILE A 54 26.64 -12.89 -23.63
CA ILE A 54 26.22 -13.13 -25.02
C ILE A 54 26.90 -12.12 -25.97
N LEU A 55 26.94 -10.84 -25.60
CA LEU A 55 27.60 -9.83 -26.42
C LEU A 55 29.11 -10.13 -26.56
N TRP A 56 29.76 -10.53 -25.46
CA TRP A 56 31.17 -10.90 -25.44
C TRP A 56 31.47 -12.10 -26.34
N THR A 57 30.63 -13.15 -26.31
CA THR A 57 30.81 -14.30 -27.20
C THR A 57 30.64 -13.90 -28.65
N MET A 58 29.59 -13.15 -28.99
CA MET A 58 29.36 -12.68 -30.36
C MET A 58 30.52 -11.86 -30.95
N LEU A 59 31.20 -11.06 -30.11
CA LEU A 59 32.34 -10.25 -30.54
C LEU A 59 33.64 -11.05 -30.70
N ASN A 60 33.83 -12.15 -29.94
CA ASN A 60 35.09 -12.89 -29.92
C ASN A 60 35.09 -14.18 -30.75
N THR A 61 33.94 -14.78 -31.06
CA THR A 61 33.89 -15.99 -31.88
C THR A 61 33.40 -15.70 -33.30
N ARG A 62 34.31 -15.83 -34.28
CA ARG A 62 34.00 -15.72 -35.73
C ARG A 62 32.93 -16.71 -36.22
N TYR A 63 32.62 -17.76 -35.46
CA TYR A 63 31.72 -18.86 -35.85
C TYR A 63 30.34 -18.81 -35.18
N PHE A 64 30.11 -17.92 -34.21
CA PHE A 64 28.86 -17.87 -33.42
C PHE A 64 28.06 -16.59 -33.69
N ASN A 65 27.99 -16.16 -34.95
CA ASN A 65 27.11 -15.06 -35.34
C ASN A 65 25.81 -15.63 -35.92
N SER A 66 25.02 -16.29 -35.05
CA SER A 66 23.70 -16.82 -35.42
C SER A 66 22.60 -15.82 -35.05
N LEU A 67 21.52 -15.84 -35.84
CA LEU A 67 20.31 -15.05 -35.56
C LEU A 67 19.73 -15.36 -34.16
N GLU A 68 19.89 -16.60 -33.68
CA GLU A 68 19.48 -17.04 -32.35
C GLU A 68 20.19 -16.30 -31.20
N LEU A 69 21.48 -15.98 -31.37
CA LEU A 69 22.25 -15.24 -30.35
C LEU A 69 21.85 -13.77 -30.32
N TRP A 70 21.58 -13.14 -31.47
CA TRP A 70 21.01 -11.79 -31.53
C TRP A 70 19.63 -11.72 -30.89
N ILE A 71 18.76 -12.72 -31.13
CA ILE A 71 17.46 -12.81 -30.46
C ILE A 71 17.63 -12.97 -28.95
N SER A 72 18.52 -13.87 -28.51
CA SER A 72 18.78 -14.09 -27.08
C SER A 72 19.33 -12.83 -26.39
N PHE A 73 20.23 -12.11 -27.05
CA PHE A 73 20.71 -10.81 -26.57
C PHE A 73 19.56 -9.79 -26.47
N GLY A 74 18.73 -9.68 -27.52
CA GLY A 74 17.57 -8.80 -27.54
C GLY A 74 16.56 -9.09 -26.42
N ILE A 75 16.26 -10.37 -26.17
CA ILE A 75 15.40 -10.81 -25.06
C ILE A 75 16.02 -10.42 -23.72
N SER A 76 17.33 -10.60 -23.57
CA SER A 76 18.02 -10.18 -22.35
C SER A 76 17.90 -8.67 -22.16
N VAL A 77 18.22 -7.85 -23.16
CA VAL A 77 18.08 -6.39 -23.06
C VAL A 77 16.63 -5.97 -22.73
N LEU A 78 15.64 -6.62 -23.32
CA LEU A 78 14.23 -6.36 -23.01
C LEU A 78 13.90 -6.66 -21.53
N PHE A 79 14.32 -7.83 -21.04
CA PHE A 79 14.13 -8.21 -19.63
C PHE A 79 14.83 -7.24 -18.67
N PHE A 80 16.06 -6.83 -19.00
CA PHE A 80 16.80 -5.81 -18.25
C PHE A 80 15.98 -4.53 -18.13
N VAL A 81 15.48 -4.00 -19.25
CA VAL A 81 14.71 -2.74 -19.26
C VAL A 81 13.43 -2.86 -18.43
N ILE A 82 12.65 -3.92 -18.64
CA ILE A 82 11.39 -4.12 -17.91
C ILE A 82 11.64 -4.22 -16.40
N CYS A 83 12.59 -5.06 -15.98
CA CYS A 83 12.90 -5.25 -14.56
C CYS A 83 13.45 -3.98 -13.93
N TYR A 84 14.33 -3.25 -14.64
CA TYR A 84 14.90 -1.99 -14.16
C TYR A 84 13.81 -0.93 -13.97
N VAL A 85 12.93 -0.75 -14.96
CA VAL A 85 11.83 0.22 -14.89
C VAL A 85 10.88 -0.13 -13.74
N MET A 86 10.51 -1.40 -13.59
CA MET A 86 9.65 -1.85 -12.50
C MET A 86 10.29 -1.58 -11.13
N ALA A 87 11.56 -1.97 -10.93
CA ALA A 87 12.28 -1.69 -9.68
C ALA A 87 12.30 -0.19 -9.37
N LYS A 88 12.58 0.65 -10.38
CA LYS A 88 12.63 2.11 -10.22
C LYS A 88 11.27 2.71 -9.87
N MET A 89 10.18 2.22 -10.46
CA MET A 89 8.82 2.70 -10.19
C MET A 89 8.42 2.40 -8.74
N PHE A 90 8.59 1.16 -8.27
CA PHE A 90 8.27 0.80 -6.88
C PHE A 90 9.19 1.51 -5.88
N LEU A 91 10.47 1.69 -6.20
CA LEU A 91 11.40 2.44 -5.35
C LEU A 91 10.99 3.91 -5.25
N LYS A 92 10.59 4.53 -6.36
CA LYS A 92 10.09 5.91 -6.39
C LYS A 92 8.87 6.07 -5.48
N GLU A 93 7.94 5.11 -5.53
CA GLU A 93 6.75 5.10 -4.69
C GLU A 93 7.09 5.03 -3.19
N ILE A 94 8.08 4.21 -2.82
CA ILE A 94 8.60 4.15 -1.44
C ILE A 94 9.24 5.49 -1.03
N ILE A 95 10.00 6.11 -1.93
CA ILE A 95 10.73 7.37 -1.65
C ILE A 95 9.79 8.55 -1.43
N ILE A 96 8.71 8.63 -2.21
CA ILE A 96 7.73 9.73 -2.17
C ILE A 96 6.76 9.60 -0.98
N SER A 97 6.71 8.45 -0.32
CA SER A 97 5.88 8.20 0.85
C SER A 97 6.02 9.27 1.94
N ASP A 98 4.89 9.82 2.41
CA ASP A 98 4.86 10.73 3.56
C ASP A 98 5.43 10.07 4.82
N ILE A 99 5.23 8.76 4.97
CA ILE A 99 5.74 8.00 6.11
C ILE A 99 7.27 8.00 6.11
N LEU A 100 7.90 7.76 4.96
CA LEU A 100 9.36 7.81 4.85
C LEU A 100 9.88 9.24 5.06
N GLY A 101 9.18 10.23 4.50
CA GLY A 101 9.49 11.63 4.69
C GLY A 101 9.48 12.04 6.17
N PHE A 102 8.44 11.64 6.91
CA PHE A 102 8.35 11.86 8.36
C PHE A 102 9.47 11.16 9.14
N ILE A 103 9.81 9.91 8.78
CA ILE A 103 10.90 9.18 9.44
C ILE A 103 12.25 9.90 9.26
N LYS A 104 12.49 10.53 8.11
CA LYS A 104 13.74 11.26 7.82
C LYS A 104 13.75 12.68 8.38
N HIS A 105 12.64 13.41 8.22
CA HIS A 105 12.53 14.84 8.55
C HIS A 105 11.23 15.13 9.31
N PRO A 106 11.07 14.67 10.56
CA PRO A 106 9.81 14.75 11.29
C PRO A 106 9.31 16.19 11.48
N GLN A 107 10.21 17.18 11.49
CA GLN A 107 9.88 18.59 11.64
C GLN A 107 9.05 19.17 10.48
N GLN A 108 9.17 18.60 9.28
CA GLN A 108 8.46 19.05 8.07
C GLN A 108 7.03 18.50 7.97
N TYR A 109 6.67 17.59 8.87
CA TYR A 109 5.41 16.85 8.83
C TYR A 109 4.61 17.13 10.08
N THR A 110 3.30 16.93 9.99
CA THR A 110 2.39 17.07 11.12
C THR A 110 1.31 16.00 11.03
N ILE A 111 0.71 15.70 12.19
CA ILE A 111 -0.39 14.76 12.31
C ILE A 111 -1.63 15.59 12.60
N SER A 112 -2.67 15.40 11.81
CA SER A 112 -3.93 16.11 11.94
C SER A 112 -5.09 15.13 12.06
N GLU A 113 -6.14 15.59 12.71
CA GLU A 113 -7.41 14.87 12.77
C GLU A 113 -8.08 14.89 11.40
N GLY A 114 -8.62 13.74 11.03
CA GLY A 114 -9.36 13.55 9.80
C GLY A 114 -10.53 12.60 10.03
N GLN A 115 -11.23 12.32 8.95
CA GLN A 115 -12.36 11.42 8.95
C GLN A 115 -12.40 10.62 7.67
N ILE A 116 -12.73 9.34 7.80
CA ILE A 116 -13.10 8.50 6.67
C ILE A 116 -14.55 8.81 6.34
N VAL A 117 -14.81 9.23 5.10
CA VAL A 117 -16.13 9.69 4.65
C VAL A 117 -16.81 8.72 3.71
N LYS A 118 -16.03 7.90 2.98
CA LYS A 118 -16.56 6.98 1.97
C LYS A 118 -15.71 5.73 1.89
N ALA A 119 -16.34 4.59 1.63
CA ALA A 119 -15.66 3.36 1.28
C ALA A 119 -16.30 2.75 0.03
N GLU A 120 -15.49 2.37 -0.94
CA GLU A 120 -15.92 1.81 -2.22
C GLU A 120 -15.37 0.39 -2.38
N TYR A 121 -16.26 -0.57 -2.56
CA TYR A 121 -15.87 -1.93 -2.89
C TYR A 121 -15.61 -2.06 -4.39
N ILE A 122 -14.38 -2.42 -4.75
CA ILE A 122 -14.01 -2.76 -6.12
C ILE A 122 -13.91 -4.28 -6.24
N PRO A 123 -14.80 -4.92 -7.04
CA PRO A 123 -14.74 -6.35 -7.26
C PRO A 123 -13.47 -6.71 -8.03
N GLY A 124 -12.72 -7.68 -7.53
CA GLY A 124 -11.65 -8.34 -8.29
C GLY A 124 -12.23 -9.55 -9.02
N GLY A 125 -11.63 -9.95 -10.15
CA GLY A 125 -12.05 -11.11 -10.96
C GLY A 125 -11.87 -12.49 -10.29
N GLY A 126 -12.08 -12.59 -8.98
CA GLY A 126 -12.04 -13.80 -8.14
C GLY A 126 -12.30 -13.47 -6.67
N SER A 127 -12.78 -14.44 -5.88
CA SER A 127 -13.25 -14.27 -4.48
C SER A 127 -12.22 -13.69 -3.50
N SER A 128 -10.93 -13.70 -3.85
CA SER A 128 -9.82 -13.19 -3.03
C SER A 128 -9.20 -11.87 -3.52
N LYS A 129 -9.68 -11.30 -4.63
CA LYS A 129 -9.05 -10.11 -5.28
C LYS A 129 -9.81 -8.80 -5.09
N GLY A 130 -10.96 -8.82 -4.42
CA GLY A 130 -11.71 -7.60 -4.11
C GLY A 130 -10.90 -6.66 -3.21
N ARG A 131 -11.09 -5.35 -3.41
CA ARG A 131 -10.39 -4.30 -2.66
C ARG A 131 -11.41 -3.29 -2.16
N MET A 132 -11.19 -2.79 -0.95
CA MET A 132 -11.96 -1.68 -0.41
C MET A 132 -11.10 -0.42 -0.51
N ILE A 133 -11.52 0.54 -1.34
CA ILE A 133 -10.89 1.85 -1.40
C ILE A 133 -11.61 2.78 -0.44
N VAL A 134 -10.88 3.33 0.50
CA VAL A 134 -11.40 4.18 1.55
C VAL A 134 -10.93 5.59 1.31
N HIS A 135 -11.87 6.51 1.23
CA HIS A 135 -11.64 7.93 1.05
C HIS A 135 -11.89 8.65 2.36
N GLY A 136 -10.98 9.54 2.72
CA GLY A 136 -11.16 10.42 3.85
C GLY A 136 -10.62 11.81 3.61
N THR A 137 -11.01 12.71 4.51
CA THR A 137 -10.63 14.11 4.51
C THR A 137 -9.95 14.49 5.81
N PHE A 138 -9.09 15.50 5.79
CA PHE A 138 -8.44 16.06 6.98
C PHE A 138 -8.26 17.58 6.81
N ASN A 139 -8.26 18.33 7.92
CA ASN A 139 -8.13 19.80 7.93
C ASN A 139 -9.04 20.51 6.90
N ASP A 140 -10.28 20.05 6.73
CA ASP A 140 -11.34 20.57 5.82
C ASP A 140 -11.00 20.67 4.32
N LYS A 141 -9.77 20.37 3.90
CA LYS A 141 -9.29 20.54 2.52
C LYS A 141 -8.37 19.43 2.02
N GLY A 142 -7.74 18.69 2.93
CA GLY A 142 -6.85 17.59 2.61
C GLY A 142 -7.64 16.31 2.33
N MET A 143 -7.11 15.46 1.46
CA MET A 143 -7.68 14.15 1.15
C MET A 143 -6.65 13.04 1.32
N PHE A 144 -7.11 11.87 1.72
CA PHE A 144 -6.31 10.65 1.71
C PHE A 144 -7.12 9.49 1.13
N ILE A 145 -6.42 8.55 0.53
CA ILE A 145 -6.99 7.35 -0.06
C ILE A 145 -6.19 6.17 0.45
N GLU A 146 -6.87 5.17 1.00
CA GLU A 146 -6.25 3.98 1.54
C GLU A 146 -6.96 2.72 1.04
N GLU A 147 -6.18 1.65 0.84
CA GLU A 147 -6.71 0.37 0.39
C GLU A 147 -6.77 -0.62 1.55
N PHE A 148 -7.94 -1.17 1.81
CA PHE A 148 -8.19 -2.20 2.83
C PHE A 148 -8.68 -3.51 2.21
N LYS A 149 -8.44 -4.63 2.90
CA LYS A 149 -9.12 -5.89 2.58
C LYS A 149 -10.63 -5.73 2.85
N PRO A 150 -11.52 -6.10 1.91
CA PRO A 150 -12.97 -6.00 2.11
C PRO A 150 -13.45 -6.70 3.39
N SER A 151 -12.99 -7.93 3.62
CA SER A 151 -13.36 -8.71 4.82
C SER A 151 -12.90 -8.06 6.13
N LEU A 152 -11.81 -7.26 6.09
CA LEU A 152 -11.34 -6.50 7.23
C LEU A 152 -12.27 -5.29 7.44
N TRP A 153 -12.56 -4.55 6.37
CA TRP A 153 -13.38 -3.35 6.43
C TRP A 153 -14.82 -3.65 6.87
N SER A 154 -15.51 -4.53 6.14
CA SER A 154 -16.93 -4.85 6.34
C SER A 154 -17.25 -5.46 7.71
N LYS A 155 -16.23 -5.93 8.45
CA LYS A 155 -16.36 -6.45 9.81
C LYS A 155 -16.53 -5.36 10.88
N TYR A 156 -15.99 -4.17 10.63
CA TYR A 156 -15.94 -3.08 11.62
C TYR A 156 -16.72 -1.85 11.16
N PHE A 157 -16.82 -1.64 9.85
CA PHE A 157 -17.38 -0.42 9.25
C PHE A 157 -18.44 -0.76 8.21
N THR A 158 -19.38 0.17 8.05
CA THR A 158 -20.48 0.06 7.09
C THR A 158 -20.99 1.46 6.75
N ASP A 159 -21.60 1.61 5.59
CA ASP A 159 -22.45 2.76 5.33
C ASP A 159 -23.79 2.61 6.05
N LYS A 160 -24.38 3.73 6.47
CA LYS A 160 -25.64 3.74 7.20
C LYS A 160 -26.78 3.11 6.39
N ASN A 161 -26.85 3.43 5.10
CA ASN A 161 -27.84 2.88 4.19
C ASN A 161 -27.64 1.37 3.98
N ASP A 162 -26.39 0.91 3.91
CA ASP A 162 -26.08 -0.53 3.75
C ASP A 162 -26.47 -1.31 5.01
N GLU A 163 -26.23 -0.74 6.20
CA GLU A 163 -26.61 -1.33 7.48
C GLU A 163 -28.14 -1.47 7.63
N GLU A 164 -28.89 -0.44 7.23
CA GLU A 164 -30.35 -0.45 7.29
C GLU A 164 -30.94 -1.50 6.33
N ASN A 165 -30.36 -1.62 5.13
CA ASN A 165 -30.82 -2.53 4.07
C ASN A 165 -30.36 -3.99 4.25
N LEU A 166 -29.54 -4.30 5.24
CA LEU A 166 -29.06 -5.67 5.48
C LEU A 166 -30.19 -6.62 5.85
N ARG A 167 -30.27 -7.76 5.16
CA ARG A 167 -31.29 -8.80 5.31
C ARG A 167 -30.74 -10.00 6.07
N GLU A 168 -31.63 -10.78 6.69
CA GLU A 168 -31.26 -11.98 7.46
C GLU A 168 -30.47 -13.03 6.67
N SER A 169 -30.64 -13.05 5.34
CA SER A 169 -29.92 -13.93 4.42
C SER A 169 -28.47 -13.50 4.14
N ASP A 170 -28.08 -12.29 4.52
CA ASP A 170 -26.78 -11.73 4.14
C ASP A 170 -25.69 -12.22 5.10
N ASP A 171 -24.51 -12.56 4.57
CA ASP A 171 -23.36 -13.06 5.34
C ASP A 171 -22.96 -12.14 6.51
N TRP A 172 -23.23 -10.84 6.38
CA TRP A 172 -22.86 -9.81 7.36
C TRP A 172 -23.98 -9.46 8.34
N TYR A 173 -25.16 -10.07 8.23
CA TYR A 173 -26.30 -9.83 9.12
C TYR A 173 -26.02 -10.06 10.61
N PRO A 174 -25.22 -11.07 11.02
CA PRO A 174 -24.85 -11.23 12.42
C PRO A 174 -24.08 -10.04 13.02
N GLU A 175 -23.49 -9.18 12.17
CA GLU A 175 -22.77 -7.97 12.55
C GLU A 175 -23.64 -6.70 12.49
N LYS A 176 -24.92 -6.80 12.10
CA LYS A 176 -25.87 -5.68 12.08
C LYS A 176 -26.00 -5.06 13.48
N GLY A 177 -25.95 -3.73 13.55
CA GLY A 177 -25.92 -2.92 14.77
C GLY A 177 -24.58 -2.91 15.51
N LYS A 178 -23.60 -3.75 15.13
CA LYS A 178 -22.27 -3.83 15.78
C LYS A 178 -21.18 -3.10 15.00
N ARG A 179 -21.47 -2.64 13.79
CA ARG A 179 -20.53 -1.94 12.92
C ARG A 179 -20.65 -0.44 13.13
N ARG A 180 -19.53 0.26 12.98
CA ARG A 180 -19.48 1.71 13.09
C ARG A 180 -19.90 2.34 11.76
N PRO A 181 -20.90 3.23 11.75
CA PRO A 181 -21.25 3.96 10.54
C PRO A 181 -20.17 4.99 10.20
N LEU A 182 -20.04 5.31 8.91
CA LEU A 182 -19.29 6.49 8.47
C LEU A 182 -20.04 7.79 8.87
N PRO A 183 -19.32 8.89 9.16
CA PRO A 183 -17.87 9.05 9.11
C PRO A 183 -17.13 8.51 10.35
N VAL A 184 -15.88 8.07 10.15
CA VAL A 184 -15.03 7.50 11.21
C VAL A 184 -13.83 8.42 11.48
N PRO A 185 -13.61 8.89 12.71
CA PRO A 185 -12.48 9.76 13.03
C PRO A 185 -11.16 8.99 12.95
N VAL A 186 -10.14 9.64 12.41
CA VAL A 186 -8.81 9.08 12.17
C VAL A 186 -7.72 10.13 12.33
N TRP A 187 -6.46 9.69 12.36
CA TRP A 187 -5.30 10.59 12.30
C TRP A 187 -4.51 10.38 11.03
N VAL A 188 -4.19 11.49 10.37
CA VAL A 188 -3.55 11.55 9.07
C VAL A 188 -2.21 12.27 9.19
N LEU A 189 -1.17 11.65 8.68
CA LEU A 189 0.16 12.25 8.54
C LEU A 189 0.22 13.00 7.22
N HIS A 190 0.67 14.26 7.24
CA HIS A 190 0.87 15.02 6.02
C HIS A 190 2.05 15.98 6.14
N ASN A 191 2.55 16.42 4.99
CA ASN A 191 3.58 17.44 4.92
C ASN A 191 2.99 18.82 5.25
N LYS A 192 3.70 19.63 6.05
CA LYS A 192 3.26 21.00 6.39
C LYS A 192 3.17 21.92 5.17
N SER A 193 4.03 21.71 4.18
CA SER A 193 4.07 22.47 2.92
C SER A 193 3.04 22.01 1.89
N ASN A 194 2.54 20.77 2.00
CA ASN A 194 1.56 20.20 1.08
C ASN A 194 0.40 19.58 1.87
N ILE A 195 -0.63 20.37 2.14
CA ILE A 195 -1.80 19.97 2.93
C ILE A 195 -2.84 19.22 2.07
N LYS A 196 -2.61 19.07 0.75
CA LYS A 196 -3.60 18.45 -0.15
C LYS A 196 -3.72 16.95 0.05
N TYR A 197 -2.61 16.28 0.33
CA TYR A 197 -2.54 14.82 0.44
C TYR A 197 -1.96 14.42 1.79
N GLY A 198 -2.43 13.29 2.31
CA GLY A 198 -1.90 12.71 3.53
C GLY A 198 -2.04 11.20 3.53
N THR A 199 -1.43 10.57 4.51
CA THR A 199 -1.41 9.13 4.71
C THR A 199 -2.06 8.77 6.04
N LEU A 200 -2.93 7.76 6.06
CA LEU A 200 -3.58 7.32 7.29
C LEU A 200 -2.55 6.64 8.19
N ILE A 201 -2.43 7.12 9.43
CA ILE A 201 -1.47 6.55 10.38
C ILE A 201 -2.11 6.01 11.66
N ALA A 202 -3.34 6.42 11.98
CA ALA A 202 -4.03 5.84 13.13
C ALA A 202 -5.56 5.89 13.08
N ILE A 203 -6.16 4.95 13.80
CA ILE A 203 -7.60 4.85 14.10
C ILE A 203 -7.73 4.57 15.60
N ASP A 204 -8.71 5.16 16.27
CA ASP A 204 -8.88 4.98 17.71
C ASP A 204 -9.28 3.52 17.97
N LYS A 205 -8.55 2.83 18.84
CA LYS A 205 -8.87 1.45 19.18
C LYS A 205 -10.22 1.33 19.89
N GLY A 206 -10.67 2.39 20.57
CA GLY A 206 -12.00 2.47 21.16
C GLY A 206 -13.12 2.22 20.15
N ILE A 207 -12.90 2.54 18.87
CA ILE A 207 -13.86 2.29 17.79
C ILE A 207 -14.15 0.79 17.61
N PHE A 208 -13.24 -0.09 18.02
CA PHE A 208 -13.36 -1.53 17.86
C PHE A 208 -13.96 -2.26 19.08
N HIS A 209 -14.69 -1.58 19.97
CA HIS A 209 -15.23 -2.08 21.24
C HIS A 209 -15.47 -3.61 21.30
N GLY A 210 -14.81 -4.29 22.24
CA GLY A 210 -14.99 -5.72 22.51
C GLY A 210 -14.43 -6.68 21.46
N LYS A 211 -13.89 -6.19 20.32
CA LYS A 211 -13.34 -7.03 19.25
C LYS A 211 -11.81 -7.07 19.33
N LYS A 212 -11.21 -8.27 19.20
CA LYS A 212 -9.75 -8.40 19.02
C LYS A 212 -9.35 -7.69 17.73
N VAL A 213 -8.50 -6.65 17.84
CA VAL A 213 -7.86 -5.99 16.70
C VAL A 213 -6.84 -6.97 16.13
N ARG A 214 -7.19 -7.58 15.00
CA ARG A 214 -6.31 -8.50 14.27
C ARG A 214 -5.65 -7.80 13.11
#